data_AF-A0A382FD12-F1
#
_entry.id   AF-A0A382FD12-F1
#
_cell.length_a   1.000
_cell.length_b   1.000
_cell.length_c   1.000
_cell.angle_alpha   90.00
_cell.angle_beta   90.00
_cell.angle_gamma   90.00
#
_symmetry.space_group_name_H-M   'P 1'
#
loop_
_entity.id
_entity.type
_entity.pdbx_description
1 polymer ?
#
loop_
_entity_poly.entity_id
_entity_poly.type
_entity_poly.pdbx_seq_one_letter_code
_entity_poly.pdbx_strand_id
1 'polypeptide(L)'
;MLNRYTRWLHTRWPAGTVEKLPEVDERFRSNVPGLYIVGDLTGIPLLKFSSDTGARAVADIVADPSFQPGTGSGLDVVIIGAGVSGMAAALAAREAGLSFEILEATEPFSTIVNFPKGKPIFTYPRDMIPAGDLQFSAQVKEPLVDELREQTQGRGIEPRIVRVERVVRAGDGLEVVIPDDDNLKSQRVVVGIGRSGNFRKLGVPGEDTDKVSNRLHDPKDYDAQDVLVVGGGDSAMEAAIALACAGGRVTLSYRKPEFSRPKPENVERLQQLAADPMADVSVDSPTSERVTTSAGAFLEGARKPGSVTLLMSSSVTSITADQVTLADADGQQVTLANDAVFTMIGREPPLDFFRRSGVNIQGEMGARQWIGLSLFMAFCLFLYNWKAGGPLTEFFKKGEWFPFNVPALLSGATAGATSVWGLFAYNLGKPGFYYSLVYCALIVVFGIRRVRRRRTQYVKWQTA
;
A
#
# COMPACT_ATOMS: atom_id res chain seq x y z
N MET A 1 15.60 24.83 -4.22
CA MET A 1 16.86 24.13 -3.87
C MET A 1 16.64 22.82 -3.10
N LEU A 2 15.85 22.81 -2.01
CA LEU A 2 15.57 21.59 -1.23
C LEU A 2 15.11 20.39 -2.07
N ASN A 3 14.18 20.64 -3.00
CA ASN A 3 13.60 19.60 -3.86
C ASN A 3 14.58 19.01 -4.90
N ARG A 4 15.67 19.74 -5.21
CA ARG A 4 16.79 19.25 -6.05
C ARG A 4 17.78 18.46 -5.21
N TYR A 5 18.04 18.91 -3.99
CA TYR A 5 18.92 18.24 -3.03
C TYR A 5 18.36 16.88 -2.59
N THR A 6 17.05 16.80 -2.30
CA THR A 6 16.37 15.53 -2.01
C THR A 6 16.41 14.58 -3.21
N ARG A 7 16.16 15.10 -4.43
CA ARG A 7 16.28 14.31 -5.67
C ARG A 7 17.68 13.77 -5.92
N TRP A 8 18.72 14.54 -5.57
CA TRP A 8 20.12 14.13 -5.67
C TRP A 8 20.48 13.05 -4.62
N LEU A 9 20.02 13.20 -3.37
CA LEU A 9 20.17 12.19 -2.31
C LEU A 9 19.56 10.83 -2.63
N HIS A 10 18.50 10.81 -3.46
CA HIS A 10 17.81 9.58 -3.91
C HIS A 10 18.49 8.85 -5.09
N THR A 11 19.70 9.26 -5.51
CA THR A 11 20.57 8.56 -6.48
C THR A 11 19.89 8.09 -7.77
N ARG A 12 18.87 8.80 -8.26
CA ARG A 12 18.09 8.45 -9.47
C ARG A 12 17.64 6.97 -9.54
N TRP A 13 17.48 6.29 -8.41
CA TRP A 13 16.86 4.97 -8.43
C TRP A 13 15.40 5.18 -8.84
N PRO A 14 14.85 4.41 -9.80
CA PRO A 14 13.45 4.51 -10.18
C PRO A 14 12.59 3.87 -9.09
N ALA A 15 12.68 4.38 -7.86
CA ALA A 15 11.64 4.14 -6.89
C ALA A 15 10.52 5.09 -7.28
N GLY A 16 9.41 4.54 -7.79
CA GLY A 16 8.15 5.30 -7.84
C GLY A 16 7.86 5.92 -6.46
N THR A 17 6.86 6.80 -6.39
CA THR A 17 6.32 7.23 -5.09
C THR A 17 6.10 6.00 -4.22
N VAL A 18 6.85 5.89 -3.11
CA VAL A 18 6.68 4.80 -2.14
C VAL A 18 5.23 4.85 -1.71
N GLU A 19 4.49 3.84 -2.08
CA GLU A 19 3.06 3.81 -1.83
C GLU A 19 2.83 3.75 -0.32
N LYS A 20 1.97 4.65 0.18
CA LYS A 20 1.62 4.70 1.58
C LYS A 20 0.70 3.53 1.90
N LEU A 21 1.08 2.74 2.89
CA LEU A 21 0.34 1.58 3.38
C LEU A 21 0.18 1.70 4.90
N PRO A 22 -0.81 1.03 5.52
CA PRO A 22 -0.83 0.91 6.97
C PRO A 22 0.45 0.25 7.48
N GLU A 23 0.91 0.69 8.65
CA GLU A 23 2.05 0.09 9.33
C GLU A 23 1.61 -1.18 10.07
N VAL A 24 2.24 -2.29 9.70
CA VAL A 24 2.02 -3.61 10.31
C VAL A 24 3.35 -4.27 10.60
N ASP A 25 3.38 -5.14 11.60
CA ASP A 25 4.53 -6.02 11.86
C ASP A 25 4.49 -7.32 11.02
N GLU A 26 5.47 -8.19 11.21
CA GLU A 26 5.60 -9.48 10.50
C GLU A 26 4.46 -10.46 10.84
N ARG A 27 3.67 -10.18 11.88
CA ARG A 27 2.50 -10.96 12.33
C ARG A 27 1.19 -10.27 11.99
N PHE A 28 1.24 -9.26 11.11
CA PHE A 28 0.08 -8.51 10.61
C PHE A 28 -0.60 -7.63 11.67
N ARG A 29 0.03 -7.41 12.83
CA ARG A 29 -0.49 -6.56 13.90
C ARG A 29 -0.25 -5.09 13.57
N SER A 30 -1.24 -4.25 13.83
CA SER A 30 -1.09 -2.80 13.77
C SER A 30 -0.60 -2.22 15.11
N ASN A 31 -0.39 -0.90 15.17
CA ASN A 31 -0.13 -0.20 16.43
C ASN A 31 -1.36 -0.13 17.37
N VAL A 32 -2.55 -0.46 16.87
CA VAL A 32 -3.78 -0.55 17.67
C VAL A 32 -3.88 -1.99 18.18
N PRO A 33 -3.72 -2.25 19.49
CA PRO A 33 -3.61 -3.62 19.94
C PRO A 33 -4.96 -4.35 19.77
N GLY A 34 -4.87 -5.58 19.26
CA GLY A 34 -6.01 -6.40 18.87
C GLY A 34 -6.49 -6.20 17.42
N LEU A 35 -5.95 -5.20 16.70
CA LEU A 35 -6.31 -4.93 15.31
C LEU A 35 -5.22 -5.43 14.35
N TYR A 36 -5.63 -6.32 13.45
CA TYR A 36 -4.82 -6.96 12.42
C TYR A 36 -5.22 -6.45 11.04
N ILE A 37 -4.28 -6.41 10.10
CA ILE A 37 -4.52 -5.99 8.72
C ILE A 37 -3.93 -7.05 7.81
N VAL A 38 -4.69 -7.55 6.84
CA VAL A 38 -4.32 -8.71 6.00
C VAL A 38 -4.60 -8.45 4.52
N GLY A 39 -4.13 -9.35 3.65
CA GLY A 39 -4.32 -9.25 2.19
C GLY A 39 -3.41 -8.21 1.52
N ASP A 40 -3.88 -7.62 0.42
CA ASP A 40 -3.14 -6.71 -0.46
C ASP A 40 -2.46 -5.50 0.24
N LEU A 41 -2.87 -5.16 1.45
CA LEU A 41 -2.36 -4.00 2.18
C LEU A 41 -1.08 -4.29 2.98
N THR A 42 -0.67 -5.56 3.09
CA THR A 42 0.52 -5.98 3.84
C THR A 42 1.68 -6.42 2.95
N GLY A 43 1.49 -6.53 1.64
CA GLY A 43 2.55 -7.01 0.76
C GLY A 43 2.15 -7.16 -0.70
N ILE A 44 2.49 -8.30 -1.28
CA ILE A 44 2.27 -8.58 -2.70
C ILE A 44 0.81 -9.03 -2.90
N PRO A 45 0.03 -8.38 -3.78
CA PRO A 45 -1.38 -8.69 -4.00
C PRO A 45 -1.57 -9.95 -4.87
N LEU A 46 -1.10 -11.11 -4.38
CA LEU A 46 -1.38 -12.41 -4.99
C LEU A 46 -2.40 -13.18 -4.16
N LEU A 47 -3.12 -14.07 -4.85
CA LEU A 47 -4.21 -14.84 -4.30
C LEU A 47 -3.78 -15.68 -3.08
N LYS A 48 -2.69 -16.46 -3.24
CA LYS A 48 -2.16 -17.32 -2.17
C LYS A 48 -1.61 -16.54 -0.98
N PHE A 49 -0.90 -15.44 -1.22
CA PHE A 49 -0.44 -14.56 -0.14
C PHE A 49 -1.61 -13.95 0.63
N SER A 50 -2.66 -13.50 -0.09
CA SER A 50 -3.84 -12.95 0.55
C SER A 50 -4.51 -13.96 1.49
N SER A 51 -4.71 -15.19 1.02
CA SER A 51 -5.25 -16.30 1.84
C SER A 51 -4.39 -16.57 3.07
N ASP A 52 -3.08 -16.74 2.86
CA ASP A 52 -2.11 -17.10 3.90
C ASP A 52 -2.08 -16.05 5.02
N THR A 53 -2.09 -14.76 4.69
CA THR A 53 -2.11 -13.69 5.71
C THR A 53 -3.36 -13.72 6.58
N GLY A 54 -4.53 -14.05 6.01
CA GLY A 54 -5.79 -14.16 6.74
C GLY A 54 -5.76 -15.28 7.77
N ALA A 55 -5.38 -16.48 7.33
CA ALA A 55 -5.30 -17.65 8.21
C ALA A 55 -4.24 -17.46 9.32
N ARG A 56 -3.06 -16.92 8.97
CA ARG A 56 -1.99 -16.67 9.94
C ARG A 56 -2.34 -15.60 10.97
N ALA A 57 -3.10 -14.58 10.60
CA ALA A 57 -3.56 -13.57 11.56
C ALA A 57 -4.42 -14.22 12.67
N VAL A 58 -5.31 -15.15 12.30
CA VAL A 58 -6.13 -15.88 13.28
C VAL A 58 -5.28 -16.84 14.12
N ALA A 59 -4.32 -17.54 13.53
CA ALA A 59 -3.38 -18.37 14.28
C ALA A 59 -2.59 -17.55 15.32
N ASP A 60 -2.17 -16.33 14.97
CA ASP A 60 -1.49 -15.43 15.90
C ASP A 60 -2.44 -14.87 16.98
N ILE A 61 -3.71 -14.63 16.66
CA ILE A 61 -4.76 -14.27 17.64
C ILE A 61 -4.91 -15.38 18.68
N VAL A 62 -5.04 -16.64 18.25
CA VAL A 62 -5.22 -17.79 19.16
C VAL A 62 -3.97 -18.00 20.04
N ALA A 63 -2.79 -17.70 19.51
CA ALA A 63 -1.54 -17.80 20.24
C ALA A 63 -1.26 -16.60 21.18
N ASP A 64 -2.07 -15.54 21.15
CA ASP A 64 -1.89 -14.35 21.98
C ASP A 64 -2.35 -14.63 23.43
N PRO A 65 -1.47 -14.56 24.44
CA PRO A 65 -1.83 -14.81 25.84
C PRO A 65 -2.88 -13.85 26.41
N SER A 66 -3.06 -12.68 25.77
CA SER A 66 -4.06 -11.68 26.17
C SER A 66 -5.43 -11.90 25.52
N PHE A 67 -5.58 -12.92 24.69
CA PHE A 67 -6.84 -13.28 24.05
C PHE A 67 -7.54 -14.37 24.86
N GLN A 68 -8.79 -14.13 25.25
CA GLN A 68 -9.56 -15.04 26.11
C GLN A 68 -10.90 -15.37 25.43
N PRO A 69 -10.95 -16.37 24.54
CA PRO A 69 -12.14 -16.65 23.76
C PRO A 69 -13.36 -16.93 24.65
N GLY A 70 -14.51 -16.36 24.29
CA GLY A 70 -15.79 -16.53 24.99
C GLY A 70 -15.96 -15.77 26.31
N THR A 71 -14.98 -14.95 26.74
CA THR A 71 -15.02 -14.25 28.05
C THR A 71 -15.42 -12.77 27.98
N GLY A 72 -15.52 -12.20 26.78
CA GLY A 72 -15.84 -10.78 26.55
C GLY A 72 -17.32 -10.49 26.32
N SER A 73 -17.72 -9.21 26.40
CA SER A 73 -19.10 -8.75 26.14
C SER A 73 -19.45 -8.67 24.64
N GLY A 74 -18.80 -9.45 23.79
CA GLY A 74 -18.88 -9.35 22.34
C GLY A 74 -18.25 -10.56 21.66
N LEU A 75 -18.04 -10.45 20.35
CA LEU A 75 -17.44 -11.52 19.55
C LEU A 75 -15.96 -11.70 19.88
N ASP A 76 -15.43 -12.89 19.61
CA ASP A 76 -14.00 -13.11 19.71
C ASP A 76 -13.25 -12.35 18.61
N VAL A 77 -13.76 -12.43 17.37
CA VAL A 77 -13.17 -11.81 16.20
C VAL A 77 -14.23 -11.16 15.32
N VAL A 78 -14.03 -9.90 14.91
CA VAL A 78 -14.79 -9.32 13.79
C VAL A 78 -13.87 -9.20 12.58
N ILE A 79 -14.34 -9.65 11.42
CA ILE A 79 -13.58 -9.64 10.16
C ILE A 79 -14.20 -8.61 9.24
N ILE A 80 -13.41 -7.65 8.77
CA ILE A 80 -13.87 -6.56 7.91
C ILE A 80 -13.33 -6.78 6.50
N GLY A 81 -14.23 -7.08 5.57
CA GLY A 81 -13.96 -7.42 4.17
C GLY A 81 -14.06 -8.92 3.92
N ALA A 82 -14.94 -9.33 3.01
CA ALA A 82 -15.14 -10.71 2.55
C ALA A 82 -14.37 -10.99 1.24
N GLY A 83 -13.17 -10.41 1.11
CA GLY A 83 -12.20 -10.84 0.11
C GLY A 83 -11.53 -12.16 0.49
N VAL A 84 -10.58 -12.61 -0.32
CA VAL A 84 -9.87 -13.88 -0.11
C VAL A 84 -9.23 -13.96 1.29
N SER A 85 -8.56 -12.89 1.74
CA SER A 85 -7.92 -12.84 3.06
C SER A 85 -8.93 -12.88 4.21
N GLY A 86 -10.05 -12.17 4.10
CA GLY A 86 -11.10 -12.18 5.13
C GLY A 86 -11.82 -13.52 5.23
N MET A 87 -12.14 -14.13 4.08
CA MET A 87 -12.78 -15.46 4.07
C MET A 87 -11.83 -16.56 4.56
N ALA A 88 -10.52 -16.46 4.27
CA ALA A 88 -9.52 -17.35 4.85
C ALA A 88 -9.40 -17.17 6.37
N ALA A 89 -9.45 -15.93 6.87
CA ALA A 89 -9.49 -15.67 8.31
C ALA A 89 -10.76 -16.26 8.95
N ALA A 90 -11.92 -16.16 8.29
CA ALA A 90 -13.17 -16.73 8.80
C ALA A 90 -13.13 -18.26 8.88
N LEU A 91 -12.54 -18.92 7.87
CA LEU A 91 -12.32 -20.37 7.89
C LEU A 91 -11.46 -20.78 9.09
N ALA A 92 -10.33 -20.09 9.30
CA ALA A 92 -9.45 -20.35 10.43
C ALA A 92 -10.10 -20.04 11.78
N ALA A 93 -10.93 -18.99 11.87
CA ALA A 93 -11.65 -18.63 13.09
C ALA A 93 -12.67 -19.70 13.47
N ARG A 94 -13.38 -20.26 12.47
CA ARG A 94 -14.29 -21.38 12.67
C ARG A 94 -13.57 -22.65 13.12
N GLU A 95 -12.44 -22.98 12.48
CA GLU A 95 -11.63 -24.15 12.86
C GLU A 95 -11.13 -24.04 14.30
N ALA A 96 -10.78 -22.83 14.74
CA ALA A 96 -10.39 -22.53 16.12
C ALA A 96 -11.58 -22.42 17.11
N GLY A 97 -12.82 -22.63 16.66
CA GLY A 97 -14.01 -22.56 17.52
C GLY A 97 -14.34 -21.17 18.05
N LEU A 98 -13.90 -20.11 17.37
CA LEU A 98 -14.11 -18.73 17.78
C LEU A 98 -15.49 -18.22 17.34
N SER A 99 -16.10 -17.35 18.14
CA SER A 99 -17.25 -16.56 17.71
C SER A 99 -16.80 -15.42 16.80
N PHE A 100 -17.35 -15.34 15.58
CA PHE A 100 -16.98 -14.29 14.64
C PHE A 100 -18.13 -13.83 13.74
N GLU A 101 -17.97 -12.64 13.19
CA GLU A 101 -18.84 -12.08 12.15
C GLU A 101 -17.99 -11.43 11.06
N ILE A 102 -18.42 -11.55 9.80
CA ILE A 102 -17.75 -10.95 8.64
C ILE A 102 -18.62 -9.82 8.11
N LEU A 103 -18.03 -8.64 7.94
CA LEU A 103 -18.71 -7.44 7.45
C LEU A 103 -18.14 -7.09 6.08
N GLU A 104 -18.97 -7.08 5.03
CA GLU A 104 -18.58 -6.80 3.66
C GLU A 104 -19.35 -5.61 3.08
N ALA A 105 -18.66 -4.67 2.44
CA ALA A 105 -19.29 -3.45 1.96
C ALA A 105 -20.13 -3.64 0.68
N THR A 106 -19.80 -4.61 -0.17
CA THR A 106 -20.52 -4.87 -1.43
C THR A 106 -20.99 -6.31 -1.57
N GLU A 107 -20.06 -7.24 -1.81
CA GLU A 107 -20.36 -8.64 -2.07
C GLU A 107 -19.12 -9.51 -1.79
N PRO A 108 -19.29 -10.79 -1.41
CA PRO A 108 -18.17 -11.70 -1.19
C PRO A 108 -17.29 -11.82 -2.45
N PHE A 109 -15.98 -11.82 -2.25
CA PHE A 109 -14.97 -11.90 -3.31
C PHE A 109 -15.07 -10.82 -4.39
N SER A 110 -15.65 -9.64 -4.07
CA SER A 110 -15.87 -8.51 -4.99
C SER A 110 -14.68 -8.25 -5.93
N THR A 111 -13.43 -8.28 -5.44
CA THR A 111 -12.25 -8.09 -6.31
C THR A 111 -12.17 -9.09 -7.46
N ILE A 112 -12.39 -10.38 -7.21
CA ILE A 112 -12.27 -11.45 -8.21
C ILE A 112 -13.53 -11.50 -9.08
N VAL A 113 -14.72 -11.33 -8.49
CA VAL A 113 -16.00 -11.25 -9.24
C VAL A 113 -15.94 -10.16 -10.31
N ASN A 114 -15.32 -9.03 -9.98
CA ASN A 114 -15.19 -7.87 -10.86
C ASN A 114 -14.05 -7.97 -11.89
N PHE A 115 -13.36 -9.11 -11.99
CA PHE A 115 -12.45 -9.35 -13.10
C PHE A 115 -13.21 -9.55 -14.42
N PRO A 116 -12.58 -9.26 -15.58
CA PRO A 116 -13.16 -9.55 -16.88
C PRO A 116 -13.57 -11.02 -17.02
N LYS A 117 -14.65 -11.26 -17.76
CA LYS A 117 -15.16 -12.60 -18.05
C LYS A 117 -14.10 -13.44 -18.77
N GLY A 118 -13.96 -14.70 -18.36
CA GLY A 118 -12.97 -15.63 -18.92
C GLY A 118 -11.52 -15.26 -18.61
N LYS A 119 -11.27 -14.31 -17.69
CA LYS A 119 -9.90 -13.93 -17.30
C LYS A 119 -9.13 -15.14 -16.74
N PRO A 120 -7.96 -15.47 -17.31
CA PRO A 120 -7.06 -16.45 -16.72
C PRO A 120 -6.58 -16.00 -15.34
N ILE A 121 -6.56 -16.94 -14.41
CA ILE A 121 -6.08 -16.75 -13.05
C ILE A 121 -4.85 -17.61 -12.86
N PHE A 122 -3.76 -16.97 -12.44
CA PHE A 122 -2.53 -17.68 -12.12
C PHE A 122 -2.27 -17.66 -10.63
N THR A 123 -2.15 -18.84 -10.04
CA THR A 123 -2.00 -19.03 -8.60
C THR A 123 -0.53 -19.07 -8.19
N TYR A 124 0.22 -17.99 -8.46
CA TYR A 124 1.60 -17.86 -8.01
C TYR A 124 1.71 -17.51 -6.52
N PRO A 125 2.78 -17.95 -5.83
CA PRO A 125 3.79 -18.93 -6.28
C PRO A 125 3.18 -20.34 -6.40
N ARG A 126 3.57 -21.11 -7.43
CA ARG A 126 2.94 -22.44 -7.69
C ARG A 126 3.19 -23.42 -6.56
N ASP A 127 4.42 -23.44 -6.03
CA ASP A 127 4.84 -24.37 -4.96
C ASP A 127 4.42 -23.92 -3.55
N MET A 128 3.88 -22.69 -3.41
CA MET A 128 3.38 -22.21 -2.13
C MET A 128 2.03 -22.87 -1.82
N ILE A 129 1.93 -23.50 -0.66
CA ILE A 129 0.65 -23.90 -0.07
C ILE A 129 0.30 -22.83 0.97
N PRO A 130 -0.80 -22.07 0.78
CA PRO A 130 -1.21 -21.07 1.76
C PRO A 130 -1.62 -21.76 3.06
N ALA A 131 -1.38 -21.10 4.20
CA ALA A 131 -1.90 -21.55 5.48
C ALA A 131 -3.44 -21.55 5.49
N GLY A 132 -4.02 -22.46 6.28
CA GLY A 132 -5.47 -22.62 6.44
C GLY A 132 -6.15 -23.44 5.34
N ASP A 133 -7.47 -23.53 5.43
CA ASP A 133 -8.30 -24.41 4.62
C ASP A 133 -8.56 -23.93 3.18
N LEU A 134 -8.38 -22.65 2.88
CA LEU A 134 -8.77 -22.07 1.58
C LEU A 134 -7.71 -22.35 0.51
N GLN A 135 -8.06 -23.18 -0.47
CA GLN A 135 -7.19 -23.62 -1.56
C GLN A 135 -7.70 -23.16 -2.93
N PHE A 136 -6.83 -23.19 -3.94
CA PHE A 136 -7.09 -22.64 -5.27
C PHE A 136 -6.58 -23.59 -6.36
N SER A 137 -7.48 -24.05 -7.22
CA SER A 137 -7.16 -24.96 -8.32
C SER A 137 -7.60 -24.42 -9.68
N ALA A 138 -8.69 -23.65 -9.73
CA ALA A 138 -9.20 -23.05 -10.94
C ALA A 138 -8.22 -22.08 -11.60
N GLN A 139 -8.12 -22.17 -12.93
CA GLN A 139 -7.24 -21.34 -13.75
C GLN A 139 -7.98 -20.21 -14.48
N VAL A 140 -9.28 -20.07 -14.26
CA VAL A 140 -10.15 -19.05 -14.89
C VAL A 140 -11.07 -18.46 -13.83
N LYS A 141 -11.45 -17.19 -14.00
CA LYS A 141 -12.25 -16.42 -13.04
C LYS A 141 -13.52 -17.13 -12.58
N GLU A 142 -14.40 -17.55 -13.49
CA GLU A 142 -15.73 -18.06 -13.12
C GLU A 142 -15.63 -19.35 -12.27
N PRO A 143 -14.89 -20.40 -12.70
CA PRO A 143 -14.69 -21.57 -11.86
C PRO A 143 -14.00 -21.26 -10.53
N LEU A 144 -13.10 -20.26 -10.50
CA LEU A 144 -12.45 -19.84 -9.27
C LEU A 144 -13.45 -19.19 -8.30
N VAL A 145 -14.34 -18.34 -8.78
CA VAL A 145 -15.38 -17.74 -7.93
C VAL A 145 -16.28 -18.82 -7.33
N ASP A 146 -16.68 -19.80 -8.14
CA ASP A 146 -17.52 -20.92 -7.68
C ASP A 146 -16.77 -21.78 -6.65
N GLU A 147 -15.50 -22.14 -6.93
CA GLU A 147 -14.61 -22.86 -6.01
C GLU A 147 -14.49 -22.14 -4.65
N LEU A 148 -14.33 -20.81 -4.66
CA LEU A 148 -14.21 -20.01 -3.45
C LEU A 148 -15.51 -19.93 -2.65
N ARG A 149 -16.64 -19.79 -3.34
CA ARG A 149 -17.97 -19.78 -2.72
C ARG A 149 -18.29 -21.13 -2.09
N GLU A 150 -18.01 -22.24 -2.77
CA GLU A 150 -18.23 -23.59 -2.24
C GLU A 150 -17.38 -23.85 -0.98
N GLN A 151 -16.10 -23.48 -1.01
CA GLN A 151 -15.20 -23.64 0.13
C GLN A 151 -15.55 -22.74 1.33
N THR A 152 -16.43 -21.76 1.17
CA THR A 152 -16.75 -20.78 2.21
C THR A 152 -18.24 -20.73 2.55
N GLN A 153 -19.03 -20.06 1.72
CA GLN A 153 -20.49 -19.96 1.82
C GLN A 153 -21.14 -21.35 1.81
N GLY A 154 -20.66 -22.27 0.96
CA GLY A 154 -21.09 -23.67 0.95
C GLY A 154 -20.86 -24.42 2.27
N ARG A 155 -19.95 -23.91 3.14
CA ARG A 155 -19.72 -24.39 4.49
C ARG A 155 -20.42 -23.53 5.56
N GLY A 156 -21.31 -22.61 5.20
CA GLY A 156 -22.05 -21.73 6.11
C GLY A 156 -21.30 -20.49 6.59
N ILE A 157 -20.22 -20.07 5.90
CA ILE A 157 -19.55 -18.79 6.19
C ILE A 157 -20.20 -17.70 5.35
N GLU A 158 -21.21 -17.03 5.92
CA GLU A 158 -21.97 -15.98 5.24
C GLU A 158 -21.59 -14.59 5.76
N PRO A 159 -21.07 -13.70 4.91
CA PRO A 159 -20.83 -12.30 5.28
C PRO A 159 -22.12 -11.49 5.40
N ARG A 160 -22.17 -10.62 6.40
CA ARG A 160 -23.17 -9.56 6.49
C ARG A 160 -22.77 -8.41 5.58
N ILE A 161 -23.68 -8.03 4.68
CA ILE A 161 -23.43 -6.92 3.74
C ILE A 161 -23.69 -5.59 4.45
N VAL A 162 -22.61 -4.99 4.96
CA VAL A 162 -22.62 -3.69 5.61
C VAL A 162 -21.25 -3.02 5.53
N ARG A 163 -21.23 -1.69 5.43
CA ARG A 163 -19.99 -0.91 5.35
C ARG A 163 -19.53 -0.48 6.74
N VAL A 164 -18.30 -0.83 7.10
CA VAL A 164 -17.66 -0.34 8.34
C VAL A 164 -17.02 1.03 8.10
N GLU A 165 -17.20 1.96 9.03
CA GLU A 165 -16.61 3.30 8.96
C GLU A 165 -15.19 3.37 9.55
N ARG A 166 -15.02 2.77 10.73
CA ARG A 166 -13.79 2.78 11.54
C ARG A 166 -13.84 1.72 12.63
N VAL A 167 -12.68 1.44 13.23
CA VAL A 167 -12.53 0.61 14.43
C VAL A 167 -11.96 1.46 15.54
N VAL A 168 -12.52 1.36 16.76
CA VAL A 168 -12.00 2.10 17.93
C VAL A 168 -11.75 1.18 19.12
N ARG A 169 -10.83 1.61 19.98
CA ARG A 169 -10.62 0.97 21.28
C ARG A 169 -11.81 1.24 22.18
N ALA A 170 -12.34 0.18 22.78
CA ALA A 170 -13.41 0.24 23.77
C ALA A 170 -13.07 -0.67 24.95
N GLY A 171 -12.57 -0.09 26.04
CA GLY A 171 -12.09 -0.85 27.20
C GLY A 171 -10.90 -1.75 26.86
N ASP A 172 -11.03 -3.04 27.17
CA ASP A 172 -10.07 -4.10 26.88
C ASP A 172 -10.16 -4.63 25.44
N GLY A 173 -11.31 -4.44 24.77
CA GLY A 173 -11.57 -4.85 23.40
C GLY A 173 -11.54 -3.71 22.37
N LEU A 174 -12.29 -3.95 21.30
CA LEU A 174 -12.49 -3.10 20.14
C LEU A 174 -13.99 -2.95 19.86
N GLU A 175 -14.36 -1.82 19.31
CA GLU A 175 -15.70 -1.55 18.80
C GLU A 175 -15.59 -1.19 17.31
N VAL A 176 -16.34 -1.93 16.50
CA VAL A 176 -16.44 -1.77 15.05
C VAL A 176 -17.64 -0.89 14.76
N VAL A 177 -17.39 0.29 14.21
CA VAL A 177 -18.42 1.31 14.00
C VAL A 177 -19.06 1.13 12.64
N ILE A 178 -20.37 0.91 12.65
CA ILE A 178 -21.17 0.64 11.47
C ILE A 178 -22.19 1.79 11.35
N PRO A 179 -22.11 2.64 10.31
CA PRO A 179 -23.08 3.70 10.10
C PRO A 179 -24.48 3.11 9.95
N ASP A 180 -25.45 3.79 10.56
CA ASP A 180 -26.88 3.45 10.47
C ASP A 180 -27.24 2.04 10.97
N ASP A 181 -26.38 1.44 11.80
CA ASP A 181 -26.56 0.10 12.37
C ASP A 181 -25.93 0.02 13.78
N ASP A 182 -26.12 -1.11 14.47
CA ASP A 182 -25.52 -1.37 15.77
C ASP A 182 -24.02 -1.68 15.65
N ASN A 183 -23.22 -0.99 16.46
CA ASN A 183 -21.79 -1.27 16.56
C ASN A 183 -21.53 -2.67 17.11
N LEU A 184 -20.54 -3.36 16.55
CA LEU A 184 -20.11 -4.66 17.06
C LEU A 184 -18.93 -4.52 18.00
N LYS A 185 -18.99 -5.18 19.15
CA LYS A 185 -17.85 -5.30 20.07
C LYS A 185 -17.11 -6.60 19.81
N SER A 186 -15.78 -6.55 19.82
CA SER A 186 -14.95 -7.75 19.73
C SER A 186 -13.65 -7.64 20.48
N GLN A 187 -13.04 -8.78 20.83
CA GLN A 187 -11.70 -8.80 21.40
C GLN A 187 -10.63 -8.53 20.35
N ARG A 188 -10.83 -9.02 19.12
CA ARG A 188 -9.92 -8.86 17.99
C ARG A 188 -10.66 -8.42 16.73
N VAL A 189 -9.97 -7.70 15.86
CA VAL A 189 -10.49 -7.28 14.55
C VAL A 189 -9.46 -7.59 13.47
N VAL A 190 -9.89 -8.25 12.40
CA VAL A 190 -9.07 -8.53 11.21
C VAL A 190 -9.59 -7.69 10.04
N VAL A 191 -8.76 -6.82 9.49
CA VAL A 191 -9.11 -5.92 8.39
C VAL A 191 -8.53 -6.44 7.07
N GLY A 192 -9.40 -6.94 6.19
CA GLY A 192 -9.08 -7.50 4.87
C GLY A 192 -9.72 -6.73 3.71
N ILE A 193 -9.91 -5.42 3.82
CA ILE A 193 -10.65 -4.58 2.85
C ILE A 193 -9.94 -4.33 1.50
N GLY A 194 -8.65 -4.67 1.40
CA GLY A 194 -7.88 -4.54 0.17
C GLY A 194 -7.85 -3.13 -0.43
N ARG A 195 -7.71 -3.06 -1.76
CA ARG A 195 -7.64 -1.79 -2.53
C ARG A 195 -8.76 -1.64 -3.57
N SER A 196 -9.40 -2.75 -3.94
CA SER A 196 -10.27 -2.80 -5.11
C SER A 196 -11.46 -1.82 -5.03
N GLY A 197 -11.93 -1.48 -3.83
CA GLY A 197 -13.04 -0.52 -3.67
C GLY A 197 -12.69 0.94 -4.01
N ASN A 198 -11.41 1.33 -3.95
CA ASN A 198 -11.01 2.75 -4.01
C ASN A 198 -10.18 3.03 -5.28
N PHE A 199 -10.85 3.30 -6.39
CA PHE A 199 -10.21 3.64 -7.67
C PHE A 199 -9.84 5.12 -7.76
N ARG A 200 -8.78 5.42 -8.50
CA ARG A 200 -8.43 6.81 -8.81
C ARG A 200 -9.45 7.40 -9.77
N LYS A 201 -9.76 8.67 -9.55
CA LYS A 201 -10.58 9.49 -10.43
C LYS A 201 -9.70 10.34 -11.37
N LEU A 202 -10.20 10.60 -12.58
CA LEU A 202 -9.66 11.54 -13.55
C LEU A 202 -9.79 12.98 -13.08
N GLY A 203 -10.89 13.32 -12.38
CA GLY A 203 -11.19 14.66 -11.92
C GLY A 203 -11.60 15.61 -13.05
N VAL A 204 -12.29 15.09 -14.07
CA VAL A 204 -12.70 15.85 -15.27
C VAL A 204 -14.22 15.93 -15.37
N PRO A 205 -14.78 16.98 -16.01
CA PRO A 205 -16.20 17.05 -16.30
C PRO A 205 -16.68 15.82 -17.09
N GLY A 206 -17.81 15.24 -16.67
CA GLY A 206 -18.42 14.07 -17.31
C GLY A 206 -17.87 12.71 -16.86
N GLU A 207 -16.92 12.67 -15.92
CA GLU A 207 -16.40 11.41 -15.37
C GLU A 207 -17.46 10.56 -14.67
N ASP A 208 -18.48 11.17 -14.06
CA ASP A 208 -19.53 10.44 -13.32
C ASP A 208 -20.70 9.98 -14.22
N THR A 209 -20.51 9.93 -15.56
CA THR A 209 -21.53 9.43 -16.51
C THR A 209 -21.50 7.90 -16.62
N ASP A 210 -22.64 7.29 -16.99
CA ASP A 210 -22.79 5.82 -17.04
C ASP A 210 -21.85 5.12 -18.03
N LYS A 211 -21.34 5.83 -19.05
CA LYS A 211 -20.39 5.27 -20.02
C LYS A 211 -18.96 5.17 -19.48
N VAL A 212 -18.68 5.78 -18.33
CA VAL A 212 -17.35 5.78 -17.70
C VAL A 212 -17.29 4.70 -16.63
N SER A 213 -16.41 3.72 -16.82
CA SER A 213 -16.23 2.62 -15.87
C SER A 213 -14.76 2.44 -15.49
N ASN A 214 -14.50 2.03 -14.25
CA ASN A 214 -13.18 1.61 -13.78
C ASN A 214 -12.98 0.08 -13.84
N ARG A 215 -13.93 -0.65 -14.45
CA ARG A 215 -13.97 -2.11 -14.54
C ARG A 215 -14.47 -2.56 -15.90
N LEU A 216 -13.76 -3.51 -16.51
CA LEU A 216 -14.20 -4.18 -17.74
C LEU A 216 -14.82 -5.53 -17.35
N HIS A 217 -16.13 -5.70 -17.59
CA HIS A 217 -16.86 -6.92 -17.23
C HIS A 217 -16.85 -7.96 -18.34
N ASP A 218 -17.48 -7.69 -19.49
CA ASP A 218 -17.40 -8.52 -20.69
C ASP A 218 -16.86 -7.68 -21.86
N PRO A 219 -15.67 -7.98 -22.41
CA PRO A 219 -15.14 -7.27 -23.57
C PRO A 219 -16.05 -7.36 -24.80
N LYS A 220 -16.87 -8.42 -24.93
CA LYS A 220 -17.72 -8.66 -26.09
C LYS A 220 -18.89 -7.67 -26.20
N ASP A 221 -19.27 -7.03 -25.10
CA ASP A 221 -20.34 -6.03 -25.09
C ASP A 221 -19.97 -4.77 -25.88
N TYR A 222 -18.68 -4.60 -26.19
CA TYR A 222 -18.10 -3.45 -26.89
C TYR A 222 -17.67 -3.78 -28.32
N ASP A 223 -18.16 -4.88 -28.89
CA ASP A 223 -17.95 -5.22 -30.30
C ASP A 223 -18.42 -4.07 -31.21
N ALA A 224 -17.57 -3.69 -32.16
CA ALA A 224 -17.81 -2.58 -33.09
C ALA A 224 -18.15 -1.21 -32.45
N GLN A 225 -17.78 -0.99 -31.18
CA GLN A 225 -17.90 0.31 -30.51
C GLN A 225 -16.58 1.06 -30.45
N ASP A 226 -16.64 2.39 -30.35
CA ASP A 226 -15.48 3.27 -30.12
C ASP A 226 -15.22 3.39 -28.62
N VAL A 227 -14.11 2.82 -28.15
CA VAL A 227 -13.80 2.70 -26.72
C VAL A 227 -12.50 3.40 -26.37
N LEU A 228 -12.52 4.21 -25.31
CA LEU A 228 -11.34 4.89 -24.79
C LEU A 228 -10.87 4.17 -23.52
N VAL A 229 -9.65 3.66 -23.51
CA VAL A 229 -9.01 3.16 -22.29
C VAL A 229 -8.01 4.22 -21.82
N VAL A 230 -8.10 4.64 -20.56
CA VAL A 230 -7.19 5.63 -19.97
C VAL A 230 -6.29 4.94 -18.97
N GLY A 231 -4.98 4.95 -19.24
CA GLY A 231 -3.98 4.36 -18.34
C GLY A 231 -2.78 3.78 -19.07
N GLY A 232 -1.73 3.45 -18.30
CA GLY A 232 -0.49 2.88 -18.85
C GLY A 232 0.13 1.83 -17.94
N GLY A 233 -0.69 1.12 -17.16
CA GLY A 233 -0.29 -0.06 -16.39
C GLY A 233 -0.89 -1.33 -16.98
N ASP A 234 -0.58 -2.49 -16.39
CA ASP A 234 -1.01 -3.80 -16.92
C ASP A 234 -2.53 -3.90 -17.09
N SER A 235 -3.32 -3.40 -16.14
CA SER A 235 -4.78 -3.43 -16.25
C SER A 235 -5.32 -2.65 -17.45
N ALA A 236 -4.69 -1.53 -17.82
CA ALA A 236 -5.08 -0.75 -18.98
C ALA A 236 -4.76 -1.49 -20.28
N MET A 237 -3.57 -2.10 -20.34
CA MET A 237 -3.14 -2.87 -21.52
C MET A 237 -3.97 -4.14 -21.70
N GLU A 238 -4.23 -4.88 -20.63
CA GLU A 238 -5.08 -6.08 -20.67
C GLU A 238 -6.50 -5.74 -21.11
N ALA A 239 -7.07 -4.63 -20.61
CA ALA A 239 -8.38 -4.18 -21.05
C ALA A 239 -8.38 -3.80 -22.54
N ALA A 240 -7.39 -3.03 -22.99
CA ALA A 240 -7.27 -2.62 -24.39
C ALA A 240 -7.11 -3.83 -25.34
N ILE A 241 -6.26 -4.79 -24.97
CA ILE A 241 -6.06 -6.03 -25.72
C ILE A 241 -7.36 -6.84 -25.78
N ALA A 242 -8.04 -7.02 -24.64
CA ALA A 242 -9.27 -7.79 -24.57
C ALA A 242 -10.41 -7.17 -25.41
N LEU A 243 -10.56 -5.84 -25.34
CA LEU A 243 -11.54 -5.08 -26.13
C LEU A 243 -11.25 -5.16 -27.64
N ALA A 244 -9.99 -5.01 -28.04
CA ALA A 244 -9.59 -5.10 -29.45
C ALA A 244 -9.78 -6.51 -30.00
N CYS A 245 -9.41 -7.55 -29.24
CA CYS A 245 -9.67 -8.94 -29.62
C CYS A 245 -11.16 -9.29 -29.68
N ALA A 246 -12.01 -8.55 -28.97
CA ALA A 246 -13.46 -8.70 -29.02
C ALA A 246 -14.13 -7.95 -30.19
N GLY A 247 -13.38 -7.14 -30.97
CA GLY A 247 -13.89 -6.38 -32.11
C GLY A 247 -14.09 -4.88 -31.86
N GLY A 248 -13.70 -4.36 -30.69
CA GLY A 248 -13.80 -2.93 -30.36
C GLY A 248 -12.74 -2.08 -31.09
N ARG A 249 -13.09 -0.81 -31.38
CA ARG A 249 -12.16 0.22 -31.87
C ARG A 249 -11.59 0.98 -30.67
N VAL A 250 -10.43 0.54 -30.21
CA VAL A 250 -9.86 0.98 -28.94
C VAL A 250 -8.86 2.11 -29.16
N THR A 251 -9.04 3.20 -28.44
CA THR A 251 -8.00 4.22 -28.24
C THR A 251 -7.43 4.06 -26.83
N LEU A 252 -6.12 3.85 -26.70
CA LEU A 252 -5.43 3.84 -25.40
C LEU A 252 -4.75 5.20 -25.18
N SER A 253 -5.26 5.97 -24.24
CA SER A 253 -4.68 7.25 -23.81
C SER A 253 -3.75 7.05 -22.61
N TYR A 254 -2.53 7.57 -22.73
CA TYR A 254 -1.56 7.57 -21.64
C TYR A 254 -0.79 8.88 -21.54
N ARG A 255 -0.78 9.46 -20.34
CA ARG A 255 -0.19 10.78 -20.05
C ARG A 255 1.34 10.90 -20.19
N LYS A 256 2.06 9.79 -20.42
CA LYS A 256 3.52 9.82 -20.55
C LYS A 256 3.92 9.47 -21.99
N PRO A 257 5.12 9.88 -22.43
CA PRO A 257 5.61 9.54 -23.76
C PRO A 257 5.91 8.05 -23.93
N GLU A 258 6.20 7.33 -22.84
CA GLU A 258 6.60 5.93 -22.88
C GLU A 258 6.03 5.12 -21.71
N PHE A 259 5.77 3.84 -21.95
CA PHE A 259 5.37 2.88 -20.93
C PHE A 259 6.57 2.51 -20.04
N SER A 260 6.43 2.68 -18.73
CA SER A 260 7.51 2.41 -17.77
C SER A 260 7.13 1.51 -16.60
N ARG A 261 5.85 1.14 -16.53
CA ARG A 261 5.24 0.34 -15.45
C ARG A 261 4.76 -1.04 -15.90
N PRO A 262 4.12 -1.18 -17.08
CA PRO A 262 3.53 -2.46 -17.44
C PRO A 262 4.62 -3.44 -17.85
N LYS A 263 4.26 -4.71 -17.87
CA LYS A 263 5.16 -5.78 -18.27
C LYS A 263 5.52 -5.67 -19.76
N PRO A 264 6.76 -5.98 -20.14
CA PRO A 264 7.20 -5.94 -21.55
C PRO A 264 6.29 -6.76 -22.47
N GLU A 265 5.82 -7.93 -22.03
CA GLU A 265 4.98 -8.81 -22.86
C GLU A 265 3.61 -8.19 -23.19
N ASN A 266 3.05 -7.41 -22.25
CA ASN A 266 1.81 -6.68 -22.49
C ASN A 266 2.02 -5.51 -23.47
N VAL A 267 3.18 -4.85 -23.40
CA VAL A 267 3.56 -3.79 -24.34
C VAL A 267 3.71 -4.38 -25.75
N GLU A 268 4.41 -5.50 -25.88
CA GLU A 268 4.66 -6.17 -27.16
C GLU A 268 3.35 -6.60 -27.84
N ARG A 269 2.44 -7.25 -27.11
CA ARG A 269 1.11 -7.62 -27.64
C ARG A 269 0.30 -6.44 -28.11
N LEU A 270 0.33 -5.36 -27.35
CA LEU A 270 -0.39 -4.14 -27.71
C LEU A 270 0.20 -3.52 -28.98
N GLN A 271 1.52 -3.53 -29.14
CA GLN A 271 2.20 -3.07 -30.36
C GLN A 271 1.91 -3.95 -31.57
N GLN A 272 1.90 -5.28 -31.38
CA GLN A 272 1.49 -6.23 -32.42
C GLN A 272 0.07 -5.96 -32.88
N LEU A 273 -0.88 -5.78 -31.95
CA LEU A 273 -2.27 -5.44 -32.24
C LEU A 273 -2.47 -4.08 -32.93
N ALA A 274 -1.63 -3.10 -32.60
CA ALA A 274 -1.65 -1.81 -33.26
C ALA A 274 -1.12 -1.87 -34.70
N ALA A 275 -0.20 -2.79 -34.98
CA ALA A 275 0.35 -3.02 -36.33
C ALA A 275 -0.55 -3.93 -37.18
N ASP A 276 -1.08 -5.00 -36.58
CA ASP A 276 -1.99 -5.96 -37.20
C ASP A 276 -3.11 -6.32 -36.21
N PRO A 277 -4.36 -5.89 -36.47
CA PRO A 277 -5.52 -6.23 -35.66
C PRO A 277 -5.76 -7.73 -35.43
N MET A 278 -5.22 -8.60 -36.29
CA MET A 278 -5.36 -10.05 -36.21
C MET A 278 -4.13 -10.76 -35.64
N ALA A 279 -3.09 -10.02 -35.21
CA ALA A 279 -1.88 -10.60 -34.63
C ALA A 279 -2.20 -11.58 -33.49
N ASP A 280 -1.59 -12.76 -33.52
CA ASP A 280 -1.72 -13.75 -32.44
C ASP A 280 -1.06 -13.25 -31.16
N VAL A 281 -1.87 -12.96 -30.15
CA VAL A 281 -1.46 -12.42 -28.85
C VAL A 281 -1.78 -13.38 -27.71
N SER A 282 -2.08 -14.64 -28.03
CA SER A 282 -2.31 -15.71 -27.06
C SER A 282 -1.05 -15.98 -26.21
N VAL A 283 -1.24 -16.58 -25.04
CA VAL A 283 -0.14 -16.84 -24.10
C VAL A 283 -0.33 -18.22 -23.49
N ASP A 284 0.54 -19.14 -23.85
CA ASP A 284 0.51 -20.49 -23.29
C ASP A 284 1.08 -20.55 -21.87
N SER A 285 1.94 -19.60 -21.45
CA SER A 285 2.50 -19.58 -20.08
C SER A 285 3.14 -18.23 -19.69
N PRO A 286 2.73 -17.59 -18.57
CA PRO A 286 3.49 -16.47 -18.02
C PRO A 286 4.79 -16.93 -17.35
N THR A 287 5.91 -16.32 -17.70
CA THR A 287 7.26 -16.69 -17.25
C THR A 287 7.69 -16.07 -15.90
N SER A 288 6.85 -15.26 -15.26
CA SER A 288 7.22 -14.51 -14.04
C SER A 288 6.40 -14.90 -12.80
N GLU A 289 7.11 -15.14 -11.69
CA GLU A 289 6.57 -15.56 -10.38
C GLU A 289 5.63 -14.54 -9.71
N ARG A 290 5.48 -13.33 -10.25
CA ARG A 290 4.58 -12.28 -9.73
C ARG A 290 3.33 -12.06 -10.60
N VAL A 291 3.06 -12.95 -11.55
CA VAL A 291 2.06 -12.70 -12.61
C VAL A 291 0.73 -13.35 -12.27
N THR A 292 -0.29 -12.58 -11.89
CA THR A 292 -1.69 -13.04 -11.80
C THR A 292 -2.54 -12.59 -12.98
N THR A 293 -1.94 -11.97 -14.01
CA THR A 293 -2.70 -11.28 -15.06
C THR A 293 -2.12 -11.57 -16.45
N SER A 294 -2.93 -12.17 -17.32
CA SER A 294 -2.71 -12.33 -18.75
C SER A 294 -4.02 -12.11 -19.52
N ALA A 295 -3.91 -11.73 -20.80
CA ALA A 295 -4.96 -12.00 -21.78
C ALA A 295 -4.79 -13.48 -22.19
N GLY A 296 -5.84 -14.30 -22.07
CA GLY A 296 -5.77 -15.73 -22.36
C GLY A 296 -6.41 -16.10 -23.69
N ALA A 297 -6.20 -17.36 -24.09
CA ALA A 297 -6.77 -18.04 -25.26
C ALA A 297 -8.32 -18.05 -25.34
N PHE A 298 -9.04 -17.42 -24.42
CA PHE A 298 -10.51 -17.43 -24.37
C PHE A 298 -11.19 -16.63 -25.49
N LEU A 299 -10.43 -15.86 -26.28
CA LEU A 299 -10.93 -15.09 -27.43
C LEU A 299 -10.64 -15.75 -28.79
N GLU A 300 -9.99 -16.91 -28.83
CA GLU A 300 -9.57 -17.57 -30.09
C GLU A 300 -10.74 -18.11 -30.94
N GLY A 301 -11.87 -18.48 -30.31
CA GLY A 301 -12.95 -19.21 -30.99
C GLY A 301 -13.76 -18.42 -32.03
N ALA A 302 -13.64 -17.09 -32.11
CA ALA A 302 -14.35 -16.24 -33.08
C ALA A 302 -13.85 -14.79 -33.06
N ARG A 303 -12.54 -14.57 -33.21
CA ARG A 303 -11.97 -13.21 -33.15
C ARG A 303 -12.47 -12.35 -34.32
N LYS A 304 -13.01 -11.17 -34.01
CA LYS A 304 -13.37 -10.14 -35.00
C LYS A 304 -12.23 -9.12 -35.10
N PRO A 305 -11.99 -8.50 -36.28
CA PRO A 305 -10.99 -7.45 -36.41
C PRO A 305 -11.45 -6.21 -35.61
N GLY A 306 -10.82 -5.96 -34.46
CA GLY A 306 -10.90 -4.67 -33.77
C GLY A 306 -9.79 -3.72 -34.24
N SER A 307 -9.46 -2.71 -33.43
CA SER A 307 -8.25 -1.90 -33.64
C SER A 307 -7.73 -1.33 -32.34
N VAL A 308 -6.43 -1.00 -32.31
CA VAL A 308 -5.81 -0.30 -31.18
C VAL A 308 -5.05 0.91 -31.70
N THR A 309 -5.43 2.10 -31.22
CA THR A 309 -4.71 3.35 -31.45
C THR A 309 -4.06 3.81 -30.16
N LEU A 310 -2.75 4.09 -30.20
CA LEU A 310 -2.00 4.56 -29.03
C LEU A 310 -1.88 6.09 -29.05
N LEU A 311 -2.47 6.75 -28.05
CA LEU A 311 -2.32 8.19 -27.82
C LEU A 311 -1.42 8.44 -26.61
N MET A 312 -0.12 8.51 -26.87
CA MET A 312 0.90 8.82 -25.85
C MET A 312 0.94 10.30 -25.54
N SER A 313 1.48 10.65 -24.37
CA SER A 313 1.52 12.04 -23.88
C SER A 313 0.16 12.76 -23.94
N SER A 314 -0.93 12.03 -23.69
CA SER A 314 -2.29 12.57 -23.75
C SER A 314 -3.00 12.53 -22.39
N SER A 315 -3.88 13.50 -22.15
CA SER A 315 -4.72 13.55 -20.95
C SER A 315 -6.15 13.93 -21.28
N VAL A 316 -7.12 13.16 -20.77
CA VAL A 316 -8.55 13.50 -20.88
C VAL A 316 -8.83 14.84 -20.20
N THR A 317 -9.59 15.71 -20.86
CA THR A 317 -9.98 17.04 -20.36
C THR A 317 -11.48 17.12 -20.06
N SER A 318 -12.32 16.46 -20.85
CA SER A 318 -13.77 16.36 -20.63
C SER A 318 -14.39 15.16 -21.33
N ILE A 319 -15.51 14.67 -20.80
CA ILE A 319 -16.28 13.56 -21.34
C ILE A 319 -17.72 14.06 -21.56
N THR A 320 -18.28 13.87 -22.76
CA THR A 320 -19.70 14.13 -23.08
C THR A 320 -20.42 12.81 -23.32
N ALA A 321 -21.71 12.84 -23.69
CA ALA A 321 -22.47 11.61 -23.97
C ALA A 321 -21.86 10.79 -25.13
N ASP A 322 -21.41 11.45 -26.19
CA ASP A 322 -21.01 10.86 -27.47
C ASP A 322 -19.51 11.04 -27.79
N GLN A 323 -18.80 11.87 -27.03
CA GLN A 323 -17.42 12.25 -27.33
C GLN A 323 -16.55 12.30 -26.08
N VAL A 324 -15.24 12.28 -26.29
CA VAL A 324 -14.22 12.58 -25.28
C VAL A 324 -13.23 13.57 -25.87
N THR A 325 -12.86 14.57 -25.06
CA THR A 325 -11.82 15.54 -25.41
C THR A 325 -10.55 15.21 -24.63
N LEU A 326 -9.42 15.22 -25.32
CA LEU A 326 -8.09 14.99 -24.77
C LEU A 326 -7.18 16.17 -25.14
N ALA A 327 -6.26 16.53 -24.26
CA ALA A 327 -5.11 17.36 -24.60
C ALA A 327 -3.95 16.44 -25.03
N ASP A 328 -3.31 16.76 -26.15
CA ASP A 328 -2.10 16.08 -26.63
C ASP A 328 -0.81 16.63 -25.99
N ALA A 329 0.35 16.20 -26.50
CA ALA A 329 1.66 16.62 -26.00
C ALA A 329 1.92 18.12 -26.12
N ASP A 330 1.31 18.77 -27.12
CA ASP A 330 1.44 20.20 -27.40
C ASP A 330 0.32 21.02 -26.74
N GLY A 331 -0.59 20.36 -26.02
CA GLY A 331 -1.75 20.97 -25.38
C GLY A 331 -2.90 21.27 -26.36
N GLN A 332 -2.84 20.77 -27.58
CA GLN A 332 -3.95 20.87 -28.53
C GLN A 332 -5.06 19.91 -28.12
N GLN A 333 -6.30 20.37 -28.29
CA GLN A 333 -7.48 19.56 -27.95
C GLN A 333 -7.81 18.64 -29.14
N VAL A 334 -7.81 17.34 -28.87
CA VAL A 334 -8.27 16.29 -29.78
C VAL A 334 -9.61 15.78 -29.27
N THR A 335 -10.63 15.80 -30.13
CA THR A 335 -11.95 15.26 -29.79
C THR A 335 -12.19 13.98 -30.55
N LEU A 336 -12.60 12.94 -29.83
CA LEU A 336 -12.86 11.60 -30.37
C LEU A 336 -14.32 11.24 -30.11
N ALA A 337 -14.99 10.67 -31.11
CA ALA A 337 -16.25 9.97 -30.89
C ALA A 337 -15.99 8.75 -29.99
N ASN A 338 -16.89 8.49 -29.05
CA ASN A 338 -16.69 7.45 -28.05
C ASN A 338 -17.98 7.00 -27.38
N ASP A 339 -18.20 5.69 -27.39
CA ASP A 339 -19.34 5.01 -26.77
C ASP A 339 -19.08 4.65 -25.30
N ALA A 340 -17.83 4.33 -24.94
CA ALA A 340 -17.46 3.91 -23.58
C ALA A 340 -16.04 4.32 -23.16
N VAL A 341 -15.85 4.67 -21.90
CA VAL A 341 -14.56 5.05 -21.31
C VAL A 341 -14.18 4.13 -20.16
N PHE A 342 -12.97 3.56 -20.22
CA PHE A 342 -12.41 2.75 -19.14
C PHE A 342 -11.27 3.47 -18.41
N THR A 343 -11.48 3.84 -17.15
CA THR A 343 -10.50 4.53 -16.30
C THR A 343 -9.58 3.54 -15.57
N MET A 344 -8.61 3.01 -16.30
CA MET A 344 -7.63 2.03 -15.81
C MET A 344 -6.37 2.69 -15.19
N ILE A 345 -6.59 3.72 -14.39
CA ILE A 345 -5.53 4.57 -13.78
C ILE A 345 -5.07 4.10 -12.39
N GLY A 346 -5.55 2.94 -11.96
CA GLY A 346 -5.14 2.25 -10.74
C GLY A 346 -6.02 2.56 -9.53
N ARG A 347 -5.73 1.86 -8.44
CA ARG A 347 -6.45 1.93 -7.15
C ARG A 347 -5.56 2.57 -6.09
N GLU A 348 -6.16 3.03 -5.00
CA GLU A 348 -5.46 3.58 -3.83
C GLU A 348 -5.82 2.81 -2.56
N PRO A 349 -4.88 2.56 -1.65
CA PRO A 349 -5.19 2.06 -0.33
C PRO A 349 -6.23 2.96 0.37
N PRO A 350 -7.25 2.40 1.06
CA PRO A 350 -8.25 3.18 1.78
C PRO A 350 -7.67 3.73 3.10
N LEU A 351 -6.68 4.63 3.00
CA LEU A 351 -5.92 5.15 4.14
C LEU A 351 -6.77 5.89 5.16
N ASP A 352 -7.88 6.50 4.74
CA ASP A 352 -8.75 7.24 5.66
C ASP A 352 -9.46 6.33 6.66
N PHE A 353 -9.79 5.09 6.28
CA PHE A 353 -10.30 4.09 7.22
C PHE A 353 -9.28 3.81 8.32
N PHE A 354 -8.01 3.62 7.94
CA PHE A 354 -6.92 3.34 8.88
C PHE A 354 -6.62 4.55 9.78
N ARG A 355 -6.60 5.77 9.22
CA ARG A 355 -6.42 7.01 10.00
C ARG A 355 -7.55 7.20 11.02
N ARG A 356 -8.81 7.04 10.62
CA ARG A 356 -9.96 7.10 11.54
C ARG A 356 -9.92 6.00 12.60
N SER A 357 -9.28 4.88 12.30
CA SER A 357 -9.08 3.76 13.23
C SER A 357 -7.81 3.89 14.08
N GLY A 358 -7.06 5.00 13.98
CA GLY A 358 -5.84 5.23 14.76
C GLY A 358 -4.63 4.40 14.32
N VAL A 359 -4.68 3.79 13.14
CA VAL A 359 -3.58 3.02 12.56
C VAL A 359 -2.56 3.96 11.92
N ASN A 360 -1.29 3.76 12.26
CA ASN A 360 -0.17 4.50 11.66
C ASN A 360 -0.04 4.17 10.18
N ILE A 361 0.31 5.18 9.37
CA ILE A 361 0.59 5.00 7.94
C ILE A 361 2.09 5.11 7.71
N GLN A 362 2.66 4.18 6.94
CA GLN A 362 4.06 4.16 6.60
C GLN A 362 4.48 5.47 5.91
N GLY A 363 5.53 6.09 6.44
CA GLY A 363 6.06 7.34 5.92
C GLY A 363 5.26 8.59 6.31
N GLU A 364 4.18 8.47 7.08
CA GLU A 364 3.50 9.62 7.70
C GLU A 364 4.08 9.88 9.09
N MET A 365 4.40 11.15 9.37
CA MET A 365 4.83 11.56 10.70
C MET A 365 3.62 12.06 11.49
N GLY A 366 3.36 11.46 12.64
CA GLY A 366 2.33 11.92 13.57
C GLY A 366 2.71 13.23 14.27
N ALA A 367 1.73 13.91 14.87
CA ALA A 367 1.95 15.19 15.56
C ALA A 367 3.06 15.11 16.64
N ARG A 368 3.10 14.02 17.42
CA ARG A 368 4.17 13.79 18.42
C ARG A 368 5.56 13.69 17.80
N GLN A 369 5.67 13.06 16.62
CA GLN A 369 6.94 12.93 15.91
C GLN A 369 7.38 14.25 15.31
N TRP A 370 6.44 15.06 14.81
CA TRP A 370 6.71 16.44 14.38
C TRP A 370 7.16 17.33 15.52
N ILE A 371 6.47 17.29 16.66
CA ILE A 371 6.89 18.01 17.88
C ILE A 371 8.28 17.54 18.30
N GLY A 372 8.52 16.23 18.35
CA GLY A 372 9.82 15.67 18.68
C GLY A 372 10.92 16.11 17.71
N LEU A 373 10.65 16.15 16.40
CA LEU A 373 11.59 16.65 15.39
C LEU A 373 11.87 18.15 15.59
N SER A 374 10.84 18.95 15.83
CA SER A 374 10.99 20.40 16.09
C SER A 374 11.79 20.66 17.37
N LEU A 375 11.50 19.94 18.46
CA LEU A 375 12.27 20.03 19.70
C LEU A 375 13.71 19.58 19.50
N PHE A 376 13.94 18.51 18.74
CA PHE A 376 15.28 18.04 18.40
C PHE A 376 16.05 19.06 17.56
N MET A 377 15.42 19.69 16.57
CA MET A 377 16.02 20.76 15.78
C MET A 377 16.32 22.00 16.63
N ALA A 378 15.41 22.39 17.53
CA ALA A 378 15.64 23.48 18.48
C ALA A 378 16.82 23.16 19.42
N PHE A 379 16.92 21.93 19.91
CA PHE A 379 18.05 21.47 20.72
C PHE A 379 19.38 21.52 19.96
N CYS A 380 19.41 21.07 18.71
CA CYS A 380 20.61 21.16 17.86
C CYS A 380 21.03 22.62 17.63
N LEU A 381 20.07 23.51 17.36
CA LEU A 381 20.33 24.95 17.19
C LEU A 381 20.86 25.58 18.49
N PHE A 382 20.27 25.21 19.63
CA PHE A 382 20.75 25.60 20.96
C PHE A 382 22.20 25.18 21.16
N LEU A 383 22.53 23.89 20.98
CA LEU A 383 23.89 23.37 21.15
C LEU A 383 24.90 24.06 20.23
N TYR A 384 24.51 24.33 18.98
CA TYR A 384 25.38 25.01 18.02
C TYR A 384 25.64 26.47 18.45
N ASN A 385 24.59 27.24 18.80
CA ASN A 385 24.75 28.62 19.27
C ASN A 385 25.57 28.71 20.57
N TRP A 386 25.36 27.73 21.46
CA TRP A 386 26.07 27.60 22.73
C TRP A 386 27.54 27.20 22.58
N LYS A 387 27.89 26.45 21.53
CA LYS A 387 29.30 26.19 21.17
C LYS A 387 29.93 27.39 20.46
N ALA A 388 29.19 28.07 19.59
CA ALA A 388 29.71 29.09 18.69
C ALA A 388 30.12 30.41 19.38
N GLY A 389 29.92 30.53 20.70
CA GLY A 389 30.19 31.78 21.42
C GLY A 389 29.11 32.85 21.21
N GLY A 390 27.90 32.44 20.79
CA GLY A 390 26.78 33.35 20.60
C GLY A 390 26.16 33.86 21.92
N PRO A 391 25.05 34.62 21.84
CA PRO A 391 24.39 35.21 23.01
C PRO A 391 24.03 34.22 24.13
N LEU A 392 23.67 32.97 23.77
CA LEU A 392 23.40 31.92 24.77
C LEU A 392 24.65 31.53 25.56
N THR A 393 25.82 31.54 24.92
CA THR A 393 27.09 31.23 25.58
C THR A 393 27.42 32.29 26.62
N GLU A 394 27.32 33.57 26.24
CA GLU A 394 27.59 34.70 27.13
C GLU A 394 26.58 34.77 28.28
N PHE A 395 25.31 34.44 28.03
CA PHE A 395 24.29 34.35 29.07
C PHE A 395 24.63 33.28 30.12
N PHE A 396 24.99 32.08 29.69
CA PHE A 396 25.36 30.98 30.60
C PHE A 396 26.66 31.28 31.34
N LYS A 397 27.62 31.92 30.67
CA LYS A 397 28.89 32.35 31.26
C LYS A 397 28.69 33.41 32.34
N LYS A 398 27.83 34.40 32.10
CA LYS A 398 27.49 35.46 33.07
C LYS A 398 26.79 34.88 34.31
N GLY A 399 25.96 33.85 34.13
CA GLY A 399 25.31 33.15 35.24
C GLY A 399 26.20 32.13 35.96
N GLU A 400 27.45 31.94 35.51
CA GLU A 400 28.32 30.84 35.96
C GLU A 400 27.63 29.48 35.93
N TRP A 401 26.76 29.26 34.94
CA TRP A 401 26.05 28.00 34.80
C TRP A 401 26.89 26.95 34.09
N PHE A 402 26.47 25.69 34.18
CA PHE A 402 27.10 24.59 33.46
C PHE A 402 27.34 24.94 31.99
N PRO A 403 28.54 24.69 31.42
CA PRO A 403 29.68 24.03 32.05
C PRO A 403 30.67 24.97 32.75
N PHE A 404 30.43 26.28 32.80
CA PHE A 404 31.40 27.26 33.28
C PHE A 404 31.72 27.13 34.78
N ASN A 405 30.82 26.58 35.58
CA ASN A 405 31.05 26.22 37.00
C ASN A 405 31.78 24.89 37.22
N VAL A 406 31.91 24.04 36.20
CA VAL A 406 32.47 22.69 36.34
C VAL A 406 33.95 22.70 36.76
N PRO A 407 34.83 23.57 36.22
CA PRO A 407 36.22 23.64 36.69
C PRO A 407 36.33 24.00 38.17
N ALA A 408 35.49 24.91 38.66
CA ALA A 408 35.44 25.29 40.07
C ALA A 408 34.98 24.12 40.97
N LEU A 409 33.98 23.37 40.52
CA LEU A 409 33.49 22.18 41.23
C LEU A 409 34.56 21.08 41.33
N LEU A 410 35.36 20.91 40.28
CA LEU A 410 36.39 19.86 40.19
C LEU A 410 37.73 20.26 40.82
N SER A 411 37.99 21.56 41.01
CA SER A 411 39.22 22.07 41.63
C SER A 411 39.42 21.68 43.10
N GLY A 412 38.40 21.13 43.76
CA GLY A 412 38.54 20.51 45.09
C GLY A 412 39.33 19.19 45.09
N ALA A 413 39.51 18.56 43.92
CA ALA A 413 40.30 17.34 43.74
C ALA A 413 41.52 17.66 42.87
N THR A 414 42.63 18.00 43.53
CA THR A 414 44.01 17.97 43.03
C THR A 414 44.21 18.25 41.52
N ALA A 415 44.67 19.46 41.16
CA ALA A 415 45.95 19.64 40.46
C ALA A 415 46.13 21.00 39.77
N GLY A 416 47.39 21.42 39.66
CA GLY A 416 47.80 22.57 38.86
C GLY A 416 47.51 22.42 37.36
N ALA A 417 47.51 23.55 36.66
CA ALA A 417 47.13 23.72 35.27
C ALA A 417 47.92 22.88 34.23
N THR A 418 48.96 22.16 34.67
CA THR A 418 49.84 21.32 33.83
C THR A 418 49.62 19.82 33.99
N SER A 419 48.73 19.41 34.89
CA SER A 419 48.36 18.01 35.08
C SER A 419 47.30 17.53 34.07
N VAL A 420 47.25 16.23 33.81
CA VAL A 420 46.22 15.60 32.97
C VAL A 420 44.81 15.90 33.51
N TRP A 421 44.64 15.89 34.84
CA TRP A 421 43.37 16.20 35.49
C TRP A 421 42.96 17.67 35.38
N GLY A 422 43.91 18.60 35.48
CA GLY A 422 43.67 20.03 35.27
C GLY A 422 43.30 20.35 33.83
N LEU A 423 43.94 19.71 32.86
CA LEU A 423 43.60 19.84 31.44
C LEU A 423 42.21 19.27 31.13
N PHE A 424 41.85 18.16 31.78
CA PHE A 424 40.53 17.56 31.65
C PHE A 424 39.43 18.45 32.26
N ALA A 425 39.63 18.96 33.48
CA ALA A 425 38.72 19.89 34.13
C ALA A 425 38.52 21.18 33.32
N TYR A 426 39.59 21.70 32.72
CA TYR A 426 39.53 22.87 31.85
C TYR A 426 38.70 22.63 30.58
N ASN A 427 38.84 21.46 29.94
CA ASN A 427 38.04 21.11 28.77
C ASN A 427 36.58 20.84 29.13
N LEU A 428 36.31 20.27 30.31
CA LEU A 428 34.95 20.16 30.86
C LEU A 428 34.32 21.52 31.17
N GLY A 429 35.08 22.62 31.23
CA GLY A 429 34.53 23.97 31.34
C GLY A 429 34.05 24.56 30.01
N LYS A 430 34.28 23.89 28.87
CA LYS A 430 34.00 24.42 27.54
C LYS A 430 32.74 23.80 26.93
N PRO A 431 31.76 24.60 26.46
CA PRO A 431 30.60 24.10 25.72
C PRO A 431 30.97 23.23 24.51
N GLY A 432 32.11 23.51 23.86
CA GLY A 432 32.60 22.74 22.73
C GLY A 432 32.88 21.25 23.04
N PHE A 433 33.27 20.93 24.27
CA PHE A 433 33.46 19.54 24.70
C PHE A 433 32.13 18.78 24.68
N TYR A 434 31.08 19.33 25.30
CA TYR A 434 29.76 18.70 25.36
C TYR A 434 29.06 18.66 24.02
N TYR A 435 29.21 19.69 23.18
CA TYR A 435 28.75 19.64 21.80
C TYR A 435 29.33 18.42 21.08
N SER A 436 30.64 18.19 21.21
CA SER A 436 31.34 17.10 20.52
C SER A 436 30.91 15.75 21.10
N LEU A 437 30.74 15.65 22.41
CA LEU A 437 30.21 14.47 23.08
C LEU A 437 28.79 14.12 22.60
N VAL A 438 27.87 15.09 22.60
CA VAL A 438 26.50 14.89 22.13
C VAL A 438 26.47 14.55 20.64
N TYR A 439 27.29 15.22 19.83
CA TYR A 439 27.41 14.91 18.40
C TYR A 439 27.87 13.47 18.16
N CYS A 440 28.92 13.01 18.85
CA CYS A 440 29.38 11.62 18.78
C CYS A 440 28.30 10.64 19.25
N ALA A 441 27.63 10.93 20.36
CA ALA A 441 26.55 10.08 20.88
C ALA A 441 25.37 9.99 19.87
N LEU A 442 24.97 11.11 19.26
CA LEU A 442 23.93 11.14 18.24
C LEU A 442 24.34 10.29 17.03
N ILE A 443 25.56 10.43 16.51
CA ILE A 443 26.05 9.61 15.40
C ILE A 443 26.00 8.13 15.74
N VAL A 444 26.48 7.73 16.92
CA VAL A 444 26.47 6.33 17.36
C VAL A 444 25.05 5.81 17.48
N VAL A 445 24.15 6.55 18.12
CA VAL A 445 22.74 6.14 18.30
C VAL A 445 22.02 6.05 16.95
N PHE A 446 22.16 7.04 16.07
CA PHE A 446 21.56 7.00 14.73
C PHE A 446 22.18 5.90 13.88
N GLY A 447 23.49 5.66 13.99
CA GLY A 447 24.21 4.56 13.34
C GLY A 447 23.64 3.21 13.76
N ILE A 448 23.56 2.93 15.06
CA ILE A 448 22.99 1.70 15.61
C ILE A 448 21.53 1.52 15.18
N ARG A 449 20.71 2.58 15.26
CA ARG A 449 19.30 2.54 14.83
C ARG A 449 19.18 2.24 13.34
N ARG A 450 20.02 2.86 12.51
CA ARG A 450 20.05 2.62 11.06
C ARG A 450 20.44 1.17 10.75
N VAL A 451 21.47 0.66 11.42
CA VAL A 451 21.93 -0.73 11.31
C VAL A 451 20.82 -1.72 11.69
N ARG A 452 20.11 -1.46 12.80
CA ARG A 452 18.99 -2.30 13.24
C ARG A 452 17.82 -2.28 12.25
N ARG A 453 17.49 -1.12 11.67
CA ARG A 453 16.36 -0.95 10.75
C ARG A 453 16.63 -1.50 9.35
N ARG A 454 17.87 -1.44 8.87
CA ARG A 454 18.27 -1.99 7.56
C ARG A 454 19.49 -2.89 7.74
N ARG A 455 19.23 -4.16 8.08
CA ARG A 455 20.26 -5.21 8.12
C ARG A 455 20.69 -5.55 6.70
N THR A 456 21.64 -4.80 6.14
CA THR A 456 22.26 -5.18 4.87
C THR A 456 23.35 -6.22 5.12
N GLN A 457 23.60 -7.11 4.15
CA GLN A 457 24.73 -8.04 4.16
C GLN A 457 26.07 -7.31 4.42
N TYR A 458 26.22 -6.10 3.88
CA TYR A 458 27.37 -5.22 4.08
C TYR A 458 27.62 -4.84 5.55
N VAL A 459 26.56 -4.66 6.35
CA VAL A 459 26.68 -4.27 7.76
C VAL A 459 27.09 -5.45 8.65
N LYS A 460 26.71 -6.69 8.30
CA LYS A 460 27.12 -7.89 9.05
C LYS A 460 28.63 -8.07 9.12
N TRP A 461 29.38 -7.65 8.10
CA TRP A 461 30.84 -7.82 8.03
C TRP A 461 31.64 -6.75 8.80
N GLN A 462 31.05 -5.60 9.13
CA GLN A 462 31.72 -4.54 9.90
C GLN A 462 31.40 -4.58 11.41
N THR A 463 30.37 -5.34 11.81
CA THR A 463 29.95 -5.45 13.22
C THR A 463 30.03 -6.88 13.77
N ALA A 464 30.59 -7.83 13.00
CA ALA A 464 31.10 -9.09 13.51
C ALA A 464 32.50 -8.87 14.07
#